data_AF-A0A2I0J349-F1
#
_entry.id   AF-A0A2I0J349-F1
#
_cell.length_a   1.000
_cell.length_b   1.000
_cell.length_c   1.000
_cell.angle_alpha   90.00
_cell.angle_beta   90.00
_cell.angle_gamma   90.00
#
_symmetry.space_group_name_H-M   'P 1'
#
loop_
_entity.id
_entity.type
_entity.pdbx_description
1 polymer ?
#
loop_
_entity_poly.entity_id
_entity_poly.type
_entity_poly.pdbx_seq_one_letter_code
_entity_poly.pdbx_strand_id
1 'polypeptide(L)'
;MVAAAPKVSYEECRRKRLEENQKRMEALNLPQLAQRSGRIANMPVPVYKEVVVDRINSPRRIYTRRDPSNIVYASNEAREYALEQAEELQSTLGPQYPTLVKTMLPSHVSGGFWLGLPVQFCKTSLPKNDGLITLVDEEGEEFPTVYLARKTGLSGGWKGFAVAHELNDGDALVFQLIKPTVLKVYIIRVSSYDEGEKF
;
A
#
# COMPACT_ATOMS: atom_id res chain seq x y z
N MET A 1 -35.54 1.81 24.50
CA MET A 1 -35.25 1.38 23.11
C MET A 1 -34.74 2.60 22.35
N VAL A 2 -33.44 2.67 22.08
CA VAL A 2 -32.85 3.79 21.33
C VAL A 2 -33.00 3.46 19.85
N ALA A 3 -33.85 4.21 19.14
CA ALA A 3 -34.06 4.03 17.71
C ALA A 3 -32.76 4.34 16.95
N ALA A 4 -32.25 3.37 16.19
CA ALA A 4 -31.11 3.56 15.32
C ALA A 4 -31.49 4.52 14.18
N ALA A 5 -30.72 5.58 14.01
CA ALA A 5 -30.94 6.57 12.94
C ALA A 5 -30.86 5.90 11.54
N PRO A 6 -31.71 6.32 10.59
CA PRO A 6 -31.71 5.75 9.25
C PRO A 6 -30.37 6.02 8.55
N LYS A 7 -29.78 4.97 7.96
CA LYS A 7 -28.55 5.08 7.16
C LYS A 7 -28.88 5.86 5.88
N VAL A 8 -28.63 7.16 5.90
CA VAL A 8 -28.68 8.03 4.70
C VAL A 8 -27.80 7.40 3.62
N SER A 9 -28.32 7.31 2.39
CA SER A 9 -27.60 6.70 1.27
C SER A 9 -26.25 7.41 1.05
N TYR A 10 -25.20 6.66 0.72
CA TYR A 10 -23.85 7.22 0.51
C TYR A 10 -23.87 8.39 -0.49
N GLU A 11 -24.71 8.31 -1.51
CA GLU A 11 -24.87 9.35 -2.53
C GLU A 11 -25.49 10.63 -1.97
N GLU A 12 -26.45 10.52 -1.07
CA GLU A 12 -27.08 11.68 -0.42
C GLU A 12 -26.11 12.38 0.53
N CYS A 13 -25.35 11.61 1.32
CA CYS A 13 -24.27 12.14 2.16
C CYS A 13 -23.16 12.79 1.33
N ARG A 14 -22.81 12.22 0.17
CA ARG A 14 -21.84 12.81 -0.75
C ARG A 14 -22.35 14.14 -1.31
N ARG A 15 -23.61 14.19 -1.76
CA ARG A 15 -24.23 15.39 -2.33
C ARG A 15 -24.30 16.54 -1.31
N LYS A 16 -24.74 16.25 -0.07
CA LYS A 16 -24.75 17.24 1.01
C LYS A 16 -23.38 17.84 1.29
N ARG A 17 -22.31 17.02 1.29
CA ARG A 17 -20.94 17.53 1.46
C ARG A 17 -20.47 18.40 0.31
N LEU A 18 -20.86 18.07 -0.93
CA LEU A 18 -20.53 18.89 -2.10
C LEU A 18 -21.23 20.26 -2.02
N GLU A 19 -22.52 20.28 -1.69
CA GLU A 19 -23.30 21.51 -1.49
C GLU A 19 -22.73 22.36 -0.34
N GLU A 20 -22.36 21.74 0.78
CA GLU A 20 -21.75 22.43 1.92
C GLU A 20 -20.39 23.04 1.53
N ASN A 21 -19.54 22.28 0.84
CA ASN A 21 -18.25 22.79 0.35
C ASN A 21 -18.44 23.92 -0.66
N GLN A 22 -19.45 23.85 -1.54
CA GLN A 22 -19.76 24.93 -2.46
C GLN A 22 -20.14 26.21 -1.72
N LYS A 23 -21.03 26.12 -0.72
CA LYS A 23 -21.39 27.27 0.13
C LYS A 23 -20.17 27.85 0.86
N ARG A 24 -19.27 27.00 1.35
CA ARG A 24 -18.00 27.43 1.98
C ARG A 24 -17.10 28.16 1.00
N MET A 25 -17.01 27.71 -0.25
CA MET A 25 -16.24 28.35 -1.31
C MET A 25 -16.80 29.72 -1.68
N GLU A 26 -18.13 29.84 -1.76
CA GLU A 26 -18.85 31.09 -2.02
C GLU A 26 -18.70 32.07 -0.86
N ALA A 27 -18.88 31.61 0.39
CA ALA A 27 -18.75 32.45 1.58
C ALA A 27 -17.35 33.07 1.75
N LEU A 28 -16.32 32.36 1.27
CA LEU A 28 -14.93 32.83 1.28
C LEU A 28 -14.54 33.59 -0.01
N ASN A 29 -15.47 33.80 -0.95
CA ASN A 29 -15.24 34.46 -2.24
C ASN A 29 -14.02 33.91 -3.03
N LEU A 30 -13.71 32.61 -2.89
CA LEU A 30 -12.54 32.00 -3.55
C LEU A 30 -12.52 32.18 -5.07
N PRO A 31 -13.64 32.08 -5.81
CA PRO A 31 -13.64 32.26 -7.26
C PRO A 31 -13.13 33.65 -7.67
N GLN A 32 -13.53 34.68 -6.92
CA GLN A 32 -13.11 36.06 -7.17
C GLN A 32 -11.66 36.30 -6.73
N LEU A 33 -11.24 35.70 -5.61
CA LEU A 33 -9.86 35.76 -5.13
C LEU A 33 -8.87 35.14 -6.11
N ALA A 34 -9.22 33.99 -6.71
CA ALA A 34 -8.38 33.33 -7.71
C ALA A 34 -8.13 34.21 -8.96
N GLN A 35 -9.09 35.08 -9.31
CA GLN A 35 -9.02 35.99 -10.46
C GLN A 35 -8.29 37.32 -10.16
N ARG A 36 -7.91 37.59 -8.90
CA ARG A 36 -7.15 38.81 -8.56
C ARG A 36 -5.69 38.76 -8.99
N SER A 37 -5.17 37.57 -9.35
CA SER A 37 -3.80 37.45 -9.87
C SER A 37 -3.75 37.95 -11.31
N GLY A 38 -2.84 38.88 -11.63
CA GLY A 38 -2.65 39.39 -12.98
C GLY A 38 -2.33 38.32 -14.04
N ARG A 39 -1.88 37.13 -13.62
CA ARG A 39 -1.65 35.98 -14.51
C ARG A 39 -2.93 35.26 -14.95
N ILE A 40 -4.02 35.40 -14.19
CA ILE A 40 -5.27 34.63 -14.36
C ILE A 40 -6.48 35.56 -14.53
N ALA A 41 -6.35 36.86 -14.23
CA ALA A 41 -7.42 37.86 -14.33
C ALA A 41 -8.10 37.92 -15.71
N ASN A 42 -7.34 37.69 -16.79
CA ASN A 42 -7.84 37.71 -18.17
C ASN A 42 -8.15 36.31 -18.73
N MET A 43 -7.98 35.25 -17.92
CA MET A 43 -8.32 33.88 -18.34
C MET A 43 -9.81 33.60 -18.08
N PRO A 44 -10.51 32.91 -18.99
CA PRO A 44 -11.88 32.49 -18.75
C PRO A 44 -11.96 31.59 -17.51
N VAL A 45 -13.10 31.63 -16.82
CA VAL A 45 -13.35 30.76 -15.65
C VAL A 45 -13.08 29.30 -16.05
N PRO A 46 -12.22 28.56 -15.33
CA PRO A 46 -11.95 27.17 -15.65
C PRO A 46 -13.24 26.36 -15.55
N VAL A 47 -13.65 25.76 -16.67
CA VAL A 47 -14.79 24.84 -16.72
C VAL A 47 -14.29 23.46 -16.31
N TYR A 48 -14.59 23.08 -15.08
CA TYR A 48 -14.27 21.75 -14.57
C TYR A 48 -15.22 20.72 -15.18
N LYS A 49 -14.67 19.78 -15.94
CA LYS A 49 -15.42 18.60 -16.37
C LYS A 49 -15.41 17.58 -15.23
N GLU A 50 -16.58 17.05 -14.88
CA GLU A 50 -16.64 15.88 -14.00
C GLU A 50 -15.97 14.71 -14.71
N VAL A 51 -14.77 14.34 -14.26
CA VAL A 51 -14.09 13.15 -14.73
C VAL A 51 -14.52 12.00 -13.83
N VAL A 52 -15.21 11.02 -14.40
CA VAL A 52 -15.42 9.74 -13.73
C VAL A 52 -14.05 9.07 -13.64
N VAL A 53 -13.53 8.98 -12.42
CA VAL A 53 -12.26 8.28 -12.15
C VAL A 53 -12.63 6.86 -11.76
N ASP A 54 -12.31 5.89 -12.61
CA ASP A 54 -12.44 4.48 -12.28
C ASP A 54 -11.47 4.15 -11.14
N ARG A 55 -11.98 4.21 -9.92
CA ARG A 55 -11.21 3.87 -8.73
C ARG A 55 -11.10 2.36 -8.68
N ILE A 56 -9.88 1.85 -8.62
CA ILE A 56 -9.62 0.44 -8.29
C ILE A 56 -10.34 0.15 -6.97
N ASN A 57 -11.38 -0.67 -7.05
CA ASN A 57 -12.27 -0.95 -5.93
C ASN A 57 -11.61 -2.02 -5.05
N SER A 58 -10.65 -1.61 -4.22
CA SER A 58 -10.03 -2.52 -3.24
C SER A 58 -10.86 -2.56 -1.96
N PRO A 59 -11.10 -3.75 -1.38
CA PRO A 59 -11.74 -3.83 -0.07
C PRO A 59 -10.87 -3.11 0.96
N ARG A 60 -11.46 -2.18 1.71
CA ARG A 60 -10.78 -1.50 2.81
C ARG A 60 -10.86 -2.37 4.06
N ARG A 61 -9.77 -3.05 4.42
CA ARG A 61 -9.63 -3.64 5.76
C ARG A 61 -9.41 -2.51 6.78
N ILE A 62 -10.14 -2.56 7.90
CA ILE A 62 -9.97 -1.65 9.03
C ILE A 62 -9.02 -2.32 10.02
N TYR A 63 -7.93 -1.64 10.37
CA TYR A 63 -6.95 -2.11 11.36
C TYR A 63 -6.66 -1.00 12.36
N THR A 64 -6.27 -1.38 13.58
CA THR A 64 -5.80 -0.46 14.62
C THR A 64 -4.53 0.25 14.16
N ARG A 65 -4.37 1.52 14.52
CA ARG A 65 -3.11 2.22 14.27
C ARG A 65 -2.06 1.64 15.21
N ARG A 66 -0.96 1.14 14.65
CA ARG A 66 0.28 0.88 15.41
C ARG A 66 0.82 2.21 15.93
N ASP A 67 1.27 2.22 17.18
CA ASP A 67 1.95 3.37 17.78
C ASP A 67 3.31 3.56 17.08
N PRO A 68 3.56 4.70 16.40
CA PRO A 68 4.84 4.98 15.75
C PRO A 68 6.04 5.00 16.72
N SER A 69 5.79 5.14 18.03
CA SER A 69 6.82 5.22 19.06
C SER A 69 7.43 3.86 19.39
N ASN A 70 6.76 2.76 19.01
CA ASN A 70 7.19 1.38 19.28
C ASN A 70 7.91 0.74 18.08
N ILE A 71 8.55 1.54 17.22
CA ILE A 71 9.33 1.00 16.10
C ILE A 71 10.62 0.40 16.67
N VAL A 72 10.67 -0.93 16.71
CA VAL A 72 11.88 -1.70 17.00
C VAL A 72 12.69 -1.80 15.70
N TYR A 73 13.96 -1.41 15.77
CA TYR A 73 14.91 -1.56 14.67
C TYR A 73 15.70 -2.85 14.88
N ALA A 74 15.85 -3.63 13.81
CA ALA A 74 16.66 -4.84 13.85
C ALA A 74 18.16 -4.48 13.83
N SER A 75 19.00 -5.28 14.49
CA SER A 75 20.46 -5.16 14.36
C SER A 75 20.91 -5.53 12.95
N ASN A 76 22.12 -5.11 12.56
CA ASN A 76 22.62 -5.43 11.22
C ASN A 76 22.81 -6.95 11.05
N GLU A 77 23.30 -7.63 12.08
CA GLU A 77 23.53 -9.07 12.09
C GLU A 77 22.21 -9.84 11.88
N ALA A 78 21.16 -9.44 12.61
CA ALA A 78 19.87 -10.10 12.53
C ALA A 78 19.18 -9.86 11.16
N ARG A 79 19.42 -8.69 10.53
CA ARG A 79 18.97 -8.37 9.17
C ARG A 79 19.70 -9.22 8.12
N GLU A 80 21.01 -9.39 8.28
CA GLU A 80 21.83 -10.22 7.39
C GLU A 80 21.42 -11.69 7.48
N TYR A 81 21.20 -12.20 8.69
CA TYR A 81 20.69 -13.56 8.89
C TYR A 81 19.35 -13.80 8.19
N ALA A 82 18.37 -12.90 8.39
CA ALA A 82 17.07 -13.03 7.75
C ALA A 82 17.16 -12.96 6.22
N LEU A 83 18.07 -12.15 5.69
CA LEU A 83 18.34 -12.07 4.26
C LEU A 83 18.96 -13.36 3.72
N GLU A 84 19.98 -13.91 4.38
CA GLU A 84 20.64 -15.16 3.98
C GLU A 84 19.64 -16.32 3.93
N GLN A 85 18.80 -16.46 4.95
CA GLN A 85 17.73 -17.46 5.00
C GLN A 85 16.69 -17.27 3.88
N ALA A 86 16.38 -16.03 3.52
CA ALA A 86 15.48 -15.74 2.40
C ALA A 86 16.11 -16.10 1.04
N GLU A 87 17.42 -15.90 0.86
CA GLU A 87 18.16 -16.28 -0.35
C GLU A 87 18.33 -17.81 -0.48
N GLU A 88 18.53 -18.51 0.63
CA GLU A 88 18.54 -19.97 0.69
C GLU A 88 17.16 -20.54 0.29
N LEU A 89 16.08 -19.98 0.84
CA LEU A 89 14.72 -20.34 0.46
C LEU A 89 14.47 -20.06 -1.03
N GLN A 90 14.90 -18.90 -1.53
CA GLN A 90 14.79 -18.55 -2.95
C GLN A 90 15.46 -19.59 -3.85
N SER A 91 16.64 -20.06 -3.46
CA SER A 91 17.40 -21.08 -4.20
C SER A 91 16.66 -22.44 -4.23
N THR A 92 15.93 -22.75 -3.16
CA THR A 92 15.15 -23.99 -3.03
C THR A 92 13.88 -23.99 -3.88
N LEU A 93 13.27 -22.82 -4.12
CA LEU A 93 12.01 -22.69 -4.86
C LEU A 93 12.11 -23.01 -6.37
N GLY A 94 13.32 -23.14 -6.90
CA GLY A 94 13.59 -23.50 -8.30
C GLY A 94 13.28 -22.39 -9.33
N PRO A 95 13.72 -22.54 -10.59
CA PRO A 95 13.67 -21.47 -11.60
C PRO A 95 12.33 -21.36 -12.34
N GLN A 96 11.32 -22.17 -11.98
CA GLN A 96 10.05 -22.25 -12.72
C GLN A 96 9.25 -20.94 -12.66
N TYR A 97 9.33 -20.23 -11.54
CA TYR A 97 8.63 -18.97 -11.32
C TYR A 97 9.65 -17.87 -10.99
N PRO A 98 9.49 -16.65 -11.54
CA PRO A 98 10.33 -15.52 -11.16
C PRO A 98 10.22 -15.25 -9.66
N THR A 99 11.36 -15.10 -8.98
CA THR A 99 11.44 -14.83 -7.54
C THR A 99 12.12 -13.51 -7.26
N LEU A 100 11.80 -12.92 -6.11
CA LEU A 100 12.35 -11.67 -5.62
C LEU A 100 12.47 -11.72 -4.10
N VAL A 101 13.68 -11.47 -3.58
CA VAL A 101 13.91 -11.26 -2.14
C VAL A 101 13.85 -9.77 -1.81
N LYS A 102 13.23 -9.43 -0.69
CA LYS A 102 13.11 -8.05 -0.23
C LYS A 102 13.16 -7.96 1.29
N THR A 103 14.11 -7.19 1.81
CA THR A 103 14.18 -6.83 3.24
C THR A 103 13.23 -5.68 3.57
N MET A 104 12.60 -5.78 4.73
CA MET A 104 11.69 -4.78 5.26
C MET A 104 12.46 -3.64 5.91
N LEU A 105 11.96 -2.44 5.68
CA LEU A 105 12.41 -1.21 6.31
C LEU A 105 11.24 -0.64 7.10
N PRO A 106 11.46 0.23 8.08
CA PRO A 106 10.39 0.81 8.88
C PRO A 106 9.37 1.55 8.01
N SER A 107 9.83 2.21 6.93
CA SER A 107 8.95 2.88 5.97
C SER A 107 7.98 1.94 5.26
N HIS A 108 8.34 0.66 5.11
CA HIS A 108 7.51 -0.38 4.51
C HIS A 108 6.44 -0.89 5.50
N VAL A 109 6.72 -0.93 6.82
CA VAL A 109 5.91 -1.71 7.79
C VAL A 109 5.28 -0.91 8.95
N SER A 110 5.71 0.32 9.20
CA SER A 110 5.20 1.12 10.35
C SER A 110 4.76 2.53 9.97
N GLY A 111 5.47 3.19 9.05
CA GLY A 111 5.19 4.59 8.68
C GLY A 111 4.28 4.73 7.45
N GLY A 112 4.89 4.61 6.27
CA GLY A 112 4.26 4.95 4.99
C GLY A 112 3.47 3.82 4.34
N PHE A 113 3.83 2.57 4.64
CA PHE A 113 3.24 1.38 4.03
C PHE A 113 3.23 1.45 2.50
N TRP A 114 4.39 1.81 1.95
CA TRP A 114 4.69 1.77 0.53
C TRP A 114 5.86 0.83 0.32
N LEU A 115 5.71 -0.19 -0.53
CA LEU A 115 6.77 -1.16 -0.80
C LEU A 115 7.32 -0.97 -2.22
N GLY A 116 8.54 -0.42 -2.32
CA GLY A 116 9.26 -0.34 -3.59
C GLY A 116 9.88 -1.69 -3.96
N LEU A 117 9.59 -2.16 -5.17
CA LEU A 117 10.13 -3.40 -5.74
C LEU A 117 11.26 -3.09 -6.73
N PRO A 118 12.22 -4.00 -6.95
CA PRO A 118 13.27 -3.79 -7.94
C PRO A 118 12.71 -3.56 -9.34
N VAL A 119 13.23 -2.52 -9.98
CA VAL A 119 12.75 -2.03 -11.28
C VAL A 119 12.85 -3.11 -12.36
N GLN A 120 13.93 -3.90 -12.35
CA GLN A 120 14.13 -4.95 -13.35
C GLN A 120 13.08 -6.06 -13.23
N PHE A 121 12.83 -6.53 -12.00
CA PHE A 121 11.78 -7.53 -11.74
C PHE A 121 10.41 -7.03 -12.20
N CYS A 122 10.08 -5.77 -11.90
CA CYS A 122 8.82 -5.16 -12.31
C CYS A 122 8.65 -5.11 -13.83
N LYS A 123 9.68 -4.67 -14.56
CA LYS A 123 9.60 -4.50 -16.01
C LYS A 123 9.49 -5.83 -16.77
N THR A 124 10.10 -6.88 -16.23
CA THR A 124 10.16 -8.20 -16.87
C THR A 124 8.98 -9.07 -16.50
N SER A 125 8.59 -9.07 -15.21
CA SER A 125 7.68 -10.09 -14.66
C SER A 125 6.31 -9.55 -14.28
N LEU A 126 6.15 -8.22 -14.05
CA LEU A 126 4.89 -7.63 -13.59
C LEU A 126 4.13 -6.89 -14.71
N PRO A 127 2.83 -6.62 -14.52
CA PRO A 127 2.03 -5.86 -15.47
C PRO A 127 2.59 -4.46 -15.77
N LYS A 128 2.42 -3.97 -17.00
CA LYS A 128 2.92 -2.64 -17.40
C LYS A 128 2.04 -1.48 -16.97
N ASN A 129 0.82 -1.77 -16.52
CA ASN A 129 -0.18 -0.80 -16.10
C ASN A 129 -0.48 -0.95 -14.61
N ASP A 130 -0.93 0.14 -13.99
CA ASP A 130 -1.41 0.10 -12.62
C ASP A 130 -2.60 -0.86 -12.50
N GLY A 131 -2.67 -1.59 -11.40
CA GLY A 131 -3.67 -2.64 -11.24
C GLY A 131 -3.61 -3.32 -9.88
N LEU A 132 -4.42 -4.36 -9.71
CA LEU A 132 -4.38 -5.19 -8.51
C LEU A 132 -3.38 -6.34 -8.70
N ILE A 133 -2.54 -6.54 -7.68
CA ILE A 133 -1.74 -7.74 -7.49
C ILE A 133 -2.16 -8.37 -6.18
N THR A 134 -2.44 -9.66 -6.21
CA THR A 134 -2.81 -10.45 -5.03
C THR A 134 -1.55 -11.02 -4.41
N LEU A 135 -1.32 -10.72 -3.13
CA LEU A 135 -0.32 -11.41 -2.32
C LEU A 135 -1.00 -12.63 -1.68
N VAL A 136 -0.38 -13.79 -1.79
CA VAL A 136 -0.85 -15.04 -1.17
C VAL A 136 0.19 -15.46 -0.16
N ASP A 137 -0.19 -15.64 1.09
CA ASP A 137 0.73 -16.09 2.14
C ASP A 137 0.98 -17.61 2.05
N GLU A 138 1.63 -18.16 3.08
CA GLU A 138 1.96 -19.57 3.20
C GLU A 138 0.72 -20.44 3.51
N GLU A 139 -0.27 -19.86 4.18
CA GLU A 139 -1.56 -20.48 4.54
C GLU A 139 -2.56 -20.47 3.38
N GLY A 140 -2.28 -19.71 2.33
CA GLY A 140 -3.11 -19.55 1.14
C GLY A 140 -4.12 -18.41 1.24
N GLU A 141 -4.05 -17.54 2.25
CA GLU A 141 -4.91 -16.37 2.33
C GLU A 141 -4.51 -15.31 1.31
N GLU A 142 -5.52 -14.67 0.71
CA GLU A 142 -5.33 -13.69 -0.34
C GLU A 142 -5.45 -12.24 0.17
N PHE A 143 -4.46 -11.43 -0.18
CA PHE A 143 -4.37 -10.01 0.17
C PHE A 143 -4.24 -9.17 -1.11
N PRO A 144 -5.34 -8.59 -1.60
CA PRO A 144 -5.28 -7.73 -2.78
C PRO A 144 -4.55 -6.42 -2.47
N THR A 145 -3.58 -6.07 -3.32
CA THR A 145 -2.77 -4.86 -3.22
C THR A 145 -2.77 -4.08 -4.53
N VAL A 146 -2.60 -2.76 -4.46
CA VAL A 146 -2.52 -1.87 -5.61
C VAL A 146 -1.07 -1.76 -6.04
N TYR A 147 -0.77 -2.28 -7.22
CA TYR A 147 0.51 -2.11 -7.88
C TYR A 147 0.51 -0.87 -8.76
N LEU A 148 1.53 -0.03 -8.59
CA LEU A 148 1.76 1.15 -9.42
C LEU A 148 2.94 0.87 -10.35
N ALA A 149 2.67 0.57 -11.61
CA ALA A 149 3.68 0.15 -12.58
C ALA A 149 4.74 1.23 -12.82
N ARG A 150 4.31 2.49 -12.91
CA ARG A 150 5.23 3.63 -13.11
C ARG A 150 6.14 3.88 -11.91
N LYS A 151 5.69 3.53 -10.70
CA LYS A 151 6.44 3.71 -9.46
C LYS A 151 7.11 2.42 -8.96
N THR A 152 6.94 1.32 -9.71
CA THR A 152 7.50 0.00 -9.43
C THR A 152 7.31 -0.43 -7.96
N GLY A 153 6.07 -0.45 -7.47
CA GLY A 153 5.81 -0.77 -6.07
C GLY A 153 4.35 -1.01 -5.70
N LEU A 154 4.15 -1.53 -4.49
CA LEU A 154 2.85 -1.80 -3.89
C LEU A 154 2.44 -0.66 -2.95
N SER A 155 1.18 -0.21 -3.08
CA SER A 155 0.57 0.87 -2.28
C SER A 155 -0.63 0.39 -1.49
N GLY A 156 -1.84 0.73 -1.93
CA GLY A 156 -3.09 0.37 -1.26
C GLY A 156 -3.14 -1.13 -1.02
N GLY A 157 -3.60 -1.56 0.16
CA GLY A 157 -3.63 -2.97 0.54
C GLY A 157 -2.32 -3.51 1.14
N TRP A 158 -1.14 -2.95 0.81
CA TRP A 158 0.14 -3.40 1.41
C TRP A 158 0.13 -3.29 2.93
N LYS A 159 -0.40 -2.18 3.46
CA LYS A 159 -0.60 -2.02 4.90
C LYS A 159 -1.41 -3.16 5.53
N GLY A 160 -2.43 -3.64 4.83
CA GLY A 160 -3.27 -4.73 5.31
C GLY A 160 -2.48 -6.02 5.47
N PHE A 161 -1.65 -6.35 4.47
CA PHE A 161 -0.74 -7.49 4.52
C PHE A 161 0.29 -7.34 5.64
N ALA A 162 0.98 -6.19 5.71
CA ALA A 162 2.03 -5.96 6.71
C ALA A 162 1.50 -6.01 8.16
N VAL A 163 0.29 -5.51 8.40
CA VAL A 163 -0.33 -5.58 9.74
C VAL A 163 -0.83 -6.99 10.05
N ALA A 164 -1.44 -7.70 9.09
CA ALA A 164 -1.97 -9.04 9.31
C ALA A 164 -0.88 -10.05 9.68
N HIS A 165 0.29 -9.94 9.06
CA HIS A 165 1.44 -10.79 9.38
C HIS A 165 2.37 -10.17 10.43
N GLU A 166 1.99 -9.04 11.01
CA GLU A 166 2.81 -8.33 11.99
C GLU A 166 4.27 -8.06 11.56
N LEU A 167 4.49 -7.68 10.30
CA LEU A 167 5.84 -7.45 9.78
C LEU A 167 6.56 -6.34 10.56
N ASN A 168 7.86 -6.55 10.77
CA ASN A 168 8.76 -5.65 11.48
C ASN A 168 9.96 -5.21 10.61
N ASP A 169 10.74 -4.28 11.13
CA ASP A 169 12.00 -3.89 10.47
C ASP A 169 12.95 -5.09 10.42
N GLY A 170 13.64 -5.24 9.29
CA GLY A 170 14.61 -6.32 9.06
C GLY A 170 14.03 -7.65 8.59
N ASP A 171 12.73 -7.90 8.74
CA ASP A 171 12.09 -9.12 8.19
C ASP A 171 12.38 -9.22 6.69
N ALA A 172 12.62 -10.42 6.18
CA ALA A 172 12.86 -10.66 4.76
C ALA A 172 11.69 -11.40 4.14
N LEU A 173 11.24 -10.95 2.96
CA LEU A 173 10.18 -11.61 2.21
C LEU A 173 10.71 -12.15 0.89
N VAL A 174 10.29 -13.36 0.56
CA VAL A 174 10.50 -13.96 -0.76
C VAL A 174 9.18 -13.92 -1.52
N PHE A 175 9.14 -13.16 -2.60
CA PHE A 175 8.02 -13.08 -3.53
C PHE A 175 8.26 -14.05 -4.68
N GLN A 176 7.30 -14.93 -4.95
CA GLN A 176 7.31 -15.85 -6.09
C GLN A 176 6.09 -15.57 -6.98
N LEU A 177 6.32 -15.26 -8.26
CA LEU A 177 5.24 -14.94 -9.19
C LEU A 177 4.63 -16.22 -9.78
N ILE A 178 3.58 -16.72 -9.13
CA ILE A 178 2.88 -17.95 -9.54
C ILE A 178 1.88 -17.74 -10.68
N LYS A 179 1.35 -16.51 -10.83
CA LYS A 179 0.49 -16.07 -11.94
C LYS A 179 0.81 -14.61 -12.26
N PRO A 180 0.45 -14.07 -13.45
CA PRO A 180 0.80 -12.70 -13.86
C PRO A 180 0.46 -11.58 -12.87
N THR A 181 -0.54 -11.79 -12.00
CA THR A 181 -0.99 -10.82 -10.98
C THR A 181 -1.06 -11.43 -9.57
N VAL A 182 -0.41 -12.58 -9.34
CA VAL A 182 -0.44 -13.27 -8.05
C VAL A 182 0.98 -13.61 -7.61
N LEU A 183 1.39 -13.02 -6.49
CA LEU A 183 2.68 -13.27 -5.84
C LEU A 183 2.43 -14.12 -4.60
N LYS A 184 3.02 -15.31 -4.55
CA LYS A 184 3.14 -16.06 -3.31
C LYS A 184 4.25 -15.44 -2.47
N VAL A 185 4.03 -15.29 -1.17
CA VAL A 185 4.92 -14.59 -0.25
C VAL A 185 5.31 -15.51 0.87
N TYR A 186 6.62 -15.66 1.08
CA TYR A 186 7.22 -16.36 2.21
C TYR A 186 7.86 -15.35 3.14
N ILE A 187 7.72 -15.54 4.45
CA ILE A 187 8.15 -14.54 5.44
C ILE A 187 9.22 -15.13 6.35
N ILE A 188 10.43 -14.59 6.26
CA ILE A 188 11.53 -14.89 7.17
C ILE A 188 11.60 -13.80 8.23
N ARG A 189 11.43 -14.18 9.49
CA ARG A 189 11.38 -13.26 10.63
C ARG A 189 12.77 -13.02 11.18
N VAL A 190 13.04 -11.78 11.59
CA VAL A 190 14.26 -11.46 12.35
C VAL A 190 14.26 -12.13 13.73
N SER A 191 13.09 -12.29 14.35
CA SER A 191 12.98 -12.86 15.70
C SER A 191 13.51 -14.29 15.83
N SER A 192 13.62 -15.05 14.74
CA SER A 192 14.20 -16.40 14.78
C SER A 192 15.72 -16.37 15.04
N TYR A 193 16.40 -15.25 14.76
CA TYR A 193 17.80 -15.04 15.13
C TYR A 193 17.97 -15.02 16.66
N ASP A 194 17.14 -14.24 17.35
CA ASP A 194 17.20 -14.07 18.82
C ASP A 194 16.82 -15.34 19.59
N GLU A 195 16.07 -16.24 18.96
CA GLU A 195 15.74 -17.56 19.52
C GLU A 195 16.90 -18.56 19.35
N GLY A 196 17.69 -18.44 18.29
CA GLY A 196 18.88 -19.27 18.03
C GLY A 196 20.08 -18.93 18.92
N GLU A 197 20.23 -17.67 19.33
CA GLU A 197 21.30 -17.19 20.24
C GLU A 197 21.06 -17.57 21.72
N LYS A 198 19.91 -18.13 22.07
CA LYS A 198 19.55 -18.50 23.46
C LYS A 198 20.03 -19.88 23.91
N PHE A 199 20.89 -20.55 23.15
CA PHE A 199 21.41 -21.89 23.45
C PHE A 199 22.94 -21.94 23.53
#